data_AF-A0A7K2X2B8-F1
#
_entry.id   AF-A0A7K2X2B8-F1
#
_cell.length_a   1.000
_cell.length_b   1.000
_cell.length_c   1.000
_cell.angle_alpha   90.00
_cell.angle_beta   90.00
_cell.angle_gamma   90.00
#
_symmetry.space_group_name_H-M   'P 1'
#
loop_
_entity.id
_entity.type
_entity.pdbx_description
1 polymer ?
#
loop_
_entity_poly.entity_id
_entity_poly.type
_entity_poly.pdbx_seq_one_letter_code
_entity_poly.pdbx_strand_id
1 'polypeptide(L)'
;MAHTRVDVSDTPTLTPAQADGVACITCADESGYMVPVDMLDGVQLFQHPSCAAGGVTNGVIAVIGDCSSPEALEATCAAGMDVADRLRLPARILVGMAHDVRAYEGAVILDSYLDSVASGGLAFEAQAADMMALDYSEIMSFPMDFVCGWCGEEDEEATEPRRIGDEWTQSICEGCWTHMVCDAQ
;
A
#
# COMPACT_ATOMS: atom_id res chain seq x y z
N MET A 1 25.44 19.58 -12.48
CA MET A 1 25.16 19.05 -11.13
C MET A 1 25.24 17.55 -11.24
N ALA A 2 26.12 16.93 -10.45
CA ALA A 2 26.43 15.51 -10.55
C ALA A 2 25.21 14.70 -10.10
N HIS A 3 24.71 13.83 -10.97
CA HIS A 3 23.82 12.75 -10.56
C HIS A 3 24.65 11.81 -9.70
N THR A 4 24.33 11.73 -8.42
CA THR A 4 24.88 10.71 -7.53
C THR A 4 24.42 9.37 -8.08
N ARG A 5 25.29 8.72 -8.86
CA ARG A 5 25.15 7.31 -9.22
C ARG A 5 25.13 6.55 -7.90
N VAL A 6 24.03 5.87 -7.61
CA VAL A 6 24.04 4.82 -6.61
C VAL A 6 24.99 3.76 -7.16
N ASP A 7 26.15 3.60 -6.53
CA ASP A 7 27.05 2.49 -6.85
C ASP A 7 26.30 1.20 -6.50
N VAL A 8 25.85 0.49 -7.53
CA VAL A 8 25.30 -0.88 -7.48
C VAL A 8 26.45 -1.87 -7.21
N SER A 9 27.23 -1.60 -6.16
CA SER A 9 28.43 -2.37 -5.80
C SER A 9 28.17 -3.35 -4.65
N ASP A 10 27.02 -3.29 -3.99
CA ASP A 10 26.57 -4.24 -2.98
C ASP A 10 25.33 -5.00 -3.49
N THR A 11 25.44 -5.61 -4.67
CA THR A 11 24.35 -6.39 -5.26
C THR A 11 24.01 -7.56 -4.33
N PRO A 12 22.82 -7.64 -3.72
CA PRO A 12 22.30 -8.95 -3.33
C PRO A 12 22.31 -9.80 -4.61
N THR A 13 22.91 -10.99 -4.55
CA THR A 13 22.99 -11.91 -5.70
C THR A 13 21.60 -11.99 -6.33
N LEU A 14 21.46 -11.43 -7.54
CA LEU A 14 20.18 -11.43 -8.25
C LEU A 14 19.68 -12.87 -8.36
N THR A 15 18.37 -13.05 -8.23
CA THR A 15 17.78 -14.36 -8.54
C THR A 15 17.95 -14.66 -10.03
N PRO A 16 17.90 -15.95 -10.45
CA PRO A 16 17.96 -16.29 -11.87
C PRO A 16 16.94 -15.52 -12.72
N ALA A 17 15.70 -15.37 -12.23
CA ALA A 17 14.66 -14.63 -12.94
C ALA A 17 15.01 -13.13 -13.11
N GLN A 18 15.63 -12.50 -12.11
CA GLN A 18 16.10 -11.11 -12.20
C GLN A 18 17.29 -10.97 -13.15
N ALA A 19 18.24 -11.92 -13.11
CA ALA A 19 19.40 -11.94 -13.99
C ALA A 19 19.03 -12.18 -15.46
N ASP A 20 17.97 -12.96 -15.71
CA ASP A 20 17.44 -13.23 -17.05
C ASP A 20 16.50 -12.11 -17.56
N GLY A 21 16.27 -11.06 -16.76
CA GLY A 21 15.38 -9.95 -17.11
C GLY A 21 13.89 -10.32 -17.13
N VAL A 22 13.51 -11.39 -16.44
CA VAL A 22 12.11 -11.88 -16.34
C VAL A 22 11.41 -11.32 -15.10
N ALA A 23 12.17 -10.98 -14.06
CA ALA A 23 11.65 -10.42 -12.82
C ALA A 23 12.22 -9.02 -12.53
N CYS A 24 11.46 -8.22 -11.79
CA CYS A 24 11.90 -6.92 -11.30
C CYS A 24 13.15 -7.05 -10.41
N ILE A 25 14.20 -6.28 -10.71
CA ILE A 25 15.46 -6.32 -9.97
C ILE A 25 15.37 -5.88 -8.50
N THR A 26 14.23 -5.30 -8.08
CA THR A 26 14.03 -4.82 -6.71
C THR A 26 13.16 -5.76 -5.88
N CYS A 27 11.99 -6.16 -6.37
CA CYS A 27 11.04 -6.99 -5.62
C CYS A 27 11.04 -8.48 -6.02
N ALA A 28 11.73 -8.84 -7.09
CA ALA A 28 11.78 -10.18 -7.67
C ALA A 28 10.43 -10.74 -8.19
N ASP A 29 9.38 -9.90 -8.28
CA ASP A 29 8.13 -10.29 -8.94
C ASP A 29 8.27 -10.24 -10.47
N GLU A 30 7.69 -11.25 -11.12
CA GLU A 30 7.66 -11.46 -12.57
C GLU A 30 6.38 -10.91 -13.21
N SER A 31 5.38 -10.55 -12.39
CA SER A 31 4.08 -10.08 -12.85
C SER A 31 4.08 -8.58 -13.18
N GLY A 32 3.14 -8.15 -14.03
CA GLY A 32 2.92 -6.72 -14.30
C GLY A 32 3.87 -6.09 -15.34
N TYR A 33 3.74 -4.76 -15.49
CA TYR A 33 4.51 -3.98 -16.46
C TYR A 33 5.86 -3.56 -15.88
N MET A 34 6.94 -3.81 -16.62
CA MET A 34 8.30 -3.45 -16.22
C MET A 34 8.95 -2.53 -17.25
N VAL A 35 9.87 -1.68 -16.77
CA VAL A 35 10.67 -0.77 -17.60
C VAL A 35 12.15 -1.17 -17.55
N PRO A 36 12.90 -0.99 -18.64
CA PRO A 36 14.34 -1.22 -18.66
C PRO A 36 15.04 -0.17 -17.80
N VAL A 37 15.95 -0.61 -16.92
CA VAL A 37 16.64 0.30 -15.97
C VAL A 37 18.16 0.22 -16.03
N ASP A 38 18.74 -0.93 -16.37
CA ASP A 38 20.19 -1.10 -16.47
C ASP A 38 20.59 -2.33 -17.31
N MET A 39 21.89 -2.58 -17.50
CA MET A 39 22.43 -3.75 -18.19
C MET A 39 23.42 -4.50 -17.29
N LEU A 40 23.28 -5.82 -17.18
CA LEU A 40 24.22 -6.69 -16.46
C LEU A 40 24.64 -7.85 -17.36
N ASP A 41 25.95 -7.99 -17.59
CA ASP A 41 26.54 -9.06 -18.44
C ASP A 41 25.88 -9.22 -19.83
N GLY A 42 25.40 -8.10 -20.39
CA GLY A 42 24.73 -8.07 -21.69
C GLY A 42 23.24 -8.42 -21.65
N VAL A 43 22.66 -8.66 -20.48
CA VAL A 43 21.22 -8.82 -20.26
C VAL A 43 20.61 -7.50 -19.80
N GLN A 44 19.44 -7.18 -20.33
CA GLN A 44 18.66 -6.01 -19.92
C GLN A 44 17.99 -6.28 -18.58
N LEU A 45 18.29 -5.46 -17.58
CA LEU A 45 17.62 -5.46 -16.29
C LEU A 45 16.34 -4.64 -16.36
N PHE A 46 15.31 -5.15 -15.70
CA PHE A 46 13.97 -4.58 -15.68
C PHE A 46 13.52 -4.30 -14.24
N GLN A 47 12.71 -3.27 -14.07
CA GLN A 47 12.15 -2.89 -12.77
C GLN A 47 10.70 -2.44 -12.95
N HIS A 48 9.84 -2.70 -11.97
CA HIS A 48 8.53 -2.06 -11.94
C HIS A 48 8.69 -0.55 -11.78
N PRO A 49 7.89 0.29 -12.46
CA PRO A 49 7.88 1.72 -12.22
C PRO A 49 7.69 2.10 -10.74
N SER A 50 6.87 1.37 -9.99
CA SER A 50 6.67 1.54 -8.53
C SER A 50 7.95 1.25 -7.73
N CYS A 51 8.66 0.18 -8.07
CA CYS A 51 9.97 -0.13 -7.48
C CYS A 51 11.02 0.93 -7.82
N ALA A 52 11.00 1.49 -9.03
CA ALA A 52 11.91 2.57 -9.44
C ALA A 52 11.63 3.89 -8.72
N ALA A 53 10.37 4.13 -8.34
CA ALA A 53 9.96 5.26 -7.50
C ALA A 53 10.31 5.08 -6.01
N GLY A 54 10.94 3.96 -5.63
CA GLY A 54 11.54 3.79 -4.30
C GLY A 54 10.77 2.91 -3.31
N GLY A 55 9.81 2.10 -3.75
CA GLY A 55 9.12 1.16 -2.86
C GLY A 55 9.06 -0.25 -3.44
N VAL A 56 9.58 -1.25 -2.70
CA VAL A 56 8.92 -2.56 -2.69
C VAL A 56 7.64 -2.32 -1.91
N THR A 57 6.59 -1.98 -2.63
CA THR A 57 5.30 -1.66 -2.06
C THR A 57 4.58 -2.98 -1.86
N ASN A 58 4.12 -3.26 -0.64
CA ASN A 58 3.42 -4.53 -0.36
C ASN A 58 2.00 -4.58 -1.00
N GLY A 59 1.70 -3.71 -1.96
CA GLY A 59 0.34 -3.47 -2.47
C GLY A 59 -0.61 -2.87 -1.43
N VAL A 60 -0.08 -2.27 -0.35
CA VAL A 60 -0.85 -1.70 0.76
C VAL A 60 -0.77 -0.18 0.73
N ILE A 61 -1.90 0.49 0.92
CA ILE A 61 -2.00 1.94 1.08
C ILE A 61 -1.85 2.29 2.56
N ALA A 62 -0.94 3.22 2.88
CA ALA A 62 -0.84 3.80 4.21
C ALA A 62 -1.99 4.79 4.44
N VAL A 63 -2.59 4.75 5.63
CA VAL A 63 -3.60 5.72 6.06
C VAL A 63 -3.08 6.45 7.27
N ILE A 64 -2.98 7.77 7.16
CA ILE A 64 -2.36 8.65 8.15
C ILE A 64 -3.41 9.62 8.67
N GLY A 65 -3.81 9.46 9.93
CA GLY A 65 -4.78 10.31 10.63
C GLY A 65 -4.53 10.37 12.12
N ASP A 66 -5.36 11.09 12.88
CA ASP A 66 -5.23 11.13 14.33
C ASP A 66 -5.47 9.75 14.97
N CYS A 67 -4.48 9.30 15.75
CA CYS A 67 -4.54 8.05 16.52
C CYS A 67 -4.22 8.30 18.01
N SER A 68 -4.30 9.54 18.47
CA SER A 68 -3.89 9.98 19.82
C SER A 68 -4.84 9.53 20.94
N SER A 69 -6.06 9.15 20.58
CA SER A 69 -7.09 8.66 21.50
C SER A 69 -7.86 7.48 20.90
N PRO A 70 -8.58 6.68 21.72
CA PRO A 70 -9.40 5.59 21.21
C PRO A 70 -10.47 6.03 20.21
N GLU A 71 -11.12 7.17 20.44
CA GLU A 71 -12.16 7.72 19.55
C GLU A 71 -11.56 8.19 18.22
N ALA A 72 -10.41 8.86 18.28
CA ALA A 72 -9.69 9.28 17.07
C ALA A 72 -9.21 8.08 16.24
N LEU A 73 -8.69 7.04 16.91
CA LEU A 73 -8.29 5.81 16.25
C LEU A 73 -9.48 5.11 15.58
N GLU A 74 -10.64 5.06 16.24
CA GLU A 74 -11.87 4.49 15.66
C GLU A 74 -12.31 5.25 14.40
N ALA A 75 -12.30 6.59 14.45
CA ALA A 75 -12.61 7.43 13.30
C ALA A 75 -11.60 7.24 12.15
N THR A 76 -10.31 7.15 12.46
CA THR A 76 -9.25 6.90 11.47
C THR A 76 -9.36 5.49 10.87
N CYS A 77 -9.74 4.49 11.67
CA CYS A 77 -10.03 3.14 11.17
C CYS A 77 -11.21 3.15 10.19
N ALA A 78 -12.32 3.83 10.52
CA ALA A 78 -13.47 3.95 9.63
C ALA A 78 -13.10 4.61 8.30
N ALA A 79 -12.30 5.68 8.33
CA ALA A 79 -11.78 6.31 7.12
C ALA A 79 -10.82 5.39 6.33
N GLY A 80 -10.03 4.56 7.01
CA GLY A 80 -9.20 3.56 6.34
C GLY A 80 -10.01 2.50 5.59
N MET A 81 -11.22 2.18 6.06
CA MET A 81 -12.15 1.30 5.36
C MET A 81 -12.65 1.95 4.07
N ASP A 82 -13.12 3.20 4.18
CA ASP A 82 -13.55 4.01 3.04
C ASP A 82 -12.46 4.11 1.95
N VAL A 83 -11.18 4.19 2.36
CA VAL A 83 -10.01 4.18 1.46
C VAL A 83 -9.85 2.83 0.78
N ALA A 84 -9.87 1.74 1.55
CA ALA A 84 -9.67 0.40 1.01
C ALA A 84 -10.70 0.06 -0.08
N ASP A 85 -11.96 0.42 0.17
CA ASP A 85 -13.07 0.12 -0.74
C ASP A 85 -13.00 0.95 -2.02
N ARG A 86 -12.70 2.24 -1.90
CA ARG A 86 -12.63 3.14 -3.05
C ARG A 86 -11.42 2.90 -3.93
N LEU A 87 -10.29 2.51 -3.34
CA LEU A 87 -9.06 2.25 -4.08
C LEU A 87 -8.89 0.79 -4.49
N ARG A 88 -9.69 -0.13 -3.94
CA ARG A 88 -9.54 -1.60 -4.10
C ARG A 88 -8.14 -2.09 -3.73
N LEU A 89 -7.53 -1.46 -2.74
CA LEU A 89 -6.21 -1.81 -2.21
C LEU A 89 -6.31 -1.97 -0.70
N PRO A 90 -5.67 -2.99 -0.10
CA PRO A 90 -5.59 -3.09 1.35
C PRO A 90 -5.05 -1.80 1.96
N ALA A 91 -5.72 -1.29 2.99
CA ALA A 91 -5.31 -0.09 3.71
C ALA A 91 -4.74 -0.44 5.09
N ARG A 92 -3.69 0.26 5.52
CA ARG A 92 -3.10 0.11 6.85
C ARG A 92 -3.01 1.45 7.56
N ILE A 93 -3.66 1.52 8.73
CA ILE A 93 -3.53 2.68 9.62
C ILE A 93 -2.14 2.70 10.23
N LEU A 94 -1.43 3.82 10.08
CA LEU A 94 -0.11 4.00 10.68
C LEU A 94 -0.24 4.60 12.07
N VAL A 95 0.19 3.86 13.09
CA VAL A 95 0.10 4.28 14.49
C VAL A 95 1.51 4.51 15.03
N GLY A 96 1.87 5.78 15.25
CA GLY A 96 3.20 6.17 15.71
C GLY A 96 4.24 6.29 14.58
N MET A 97 5.43 6.78 14.90
CA MET A 97 6.45 7.16 13.91
C MET A 97 7.41 6.02 13.49
N ALA A 98 7.19 4.79 13.95
CA ALA A 98 8.12 3.68 13.70
C ALA A 98 7.98 3.06 12.29
N HIS A 99 7.06 3.57 11.47
CA HIS A 99 6.79 3.06 10.14
C HIS A 99 7.72 3.71 9.10
N ASP A 100 8.27 2.91 8.20
CA ASP A 100 8.87 3.41 6.97
C ASP A 100 7.75 3.61 5.93
N VAL A 101 7.47 4.87 5.59
CA VAL A 101 6.40 5.24 4.64
C VAL A 101 6.67 4.71 3.23
N ARG A 102 7.93 4.42 2.86
CA ARG A 102 8.31 3.93 1.52
C ARG A 102 7.98 2.45 1.29
N ALA A 103 7.58 1.74 2.33
CA ALA A 103 7.14 0.35 2.24
C ALA A 103 5.69 0.20 1.71
N TYR A 104 5.00 1.30 1.44
CA TYR A 104 3.60 1.36 1.02
C TYR A 104 3.46 1.87 -0.41
N GLU A 105 2.38 1.47 -1.11
CA GLU A 105 2.09 1.86 -2.50
C GLU A 105 1.76 3.35 -2.62
N GLY A 106 1.18 3.90 -1.57
CA GLY A 106 0.78 5.29 -1.47
C GLY A 106 0.37 5.60 -0.03
N ALA A 107 0.11 6.86 0.22
CA ALA A 107 -0.48 7.32 1.47
C ALA A 107 -1.76 8.11 1.21
N VAL A 108 -2.76 7.87 2.05
CA VAL A 108 -3.92 8.75 2.20
C VAL A 108 -3.79 9.50 3.51
N ILE A 109 -3.86 10.82 3.43
CA ILE A 109 -3.69 11.73 4.56
C ILE A 109 -5.06 12.29 4.94
N LEU A 110 -5.50 12.01 6.15
CA LEU A 110 -6.74 12.53 6.72
C LEU A 110 -6.48 13.90 7.31
N ASP A 111 -7.42 14.84 7.20
CA ASP A 111 -7.29 16.21 7.74
C ASP A 111 -6.93 16.25 9.24
N SER A 112 -7.32 15.23 10.00
CA SER A 112 -7.01 15.08 11.44
C SER A 112 -5.54 14.78 11.74
N TYR A 113 -4.69 14.54 10.73
CA TYR A 113 -3.28 14.20 10.94
C TYR A 113 -2.51 15.24 11.77
N LEU A 114 -2.92 16.52 11.75
CA LEU A 114 -2.30 17.59 12.52
C LEU A 114 -2.58 17.50 14.03
N ASP A 115 -3.59 16.73 14.44
CA ASP A 115 -3.94 16.53 15.85
C ASP A 115 -2.99 15.55 16.55
N SER A 116 -2.10 14.89 15.79
CA SER A 116 -1.09 13.96 16.27
C SER A 116 0.29 14.30 15.72
N VAL A 117 1.27 14.51 16.60
CA VAL A 117 2.67 14.77 16.18
C VAL A 117 3.23 13.63 15.34
N ALA A 118 2.88 12.38 15.69
CA ALA A 118 3.34 11.22 14.95
C ALA A 118 2.75 11.18 13.53
N SER A 119 1.46 11.47 13.40
CA SER A 119 0.76 11.48 12.12
C SER A 119 1.22 12.64 11.25
N GLY A 120 1.47 13.82 11.85
CA GLY A 120 2.16 14.94 11.24
C GLY A 120 3.50 14.56 10.61
N GLY A 121 4.37 13.89 11.38
CA GLY A 121 5.66 13.42 10.89
C GLY A 121 5.53 12.48 9.69
N LEU A 122 4.67 11.46 9.79
CA LEU A 122 4.44 10.50 8.71
C LEU A 122 3.87 11.16 7.44
N ALA A 123 2.94 12.10 7.57
CA ALA A 123 2.35 12.81 6.43
C ALA A 123 3.42 13.63 5.68
N PHE A 124 4.29 14.34 6.40
CA PHE A 124 5.40 15.07 5.79
C PHE A 124 6.41 14.13 5.13
N GLU A 125 6.73 13.00 5.76
CA GLU A 125 7.61 12.00 5.16
C GLU A 125 7.02 11.42 3.88
N ALA A 126 5.73 11.09 3.86
CA ALA A 126 5.03 10.58 2.68
C ALA A 126 5.09 11.59 1.52
N GLN A 127 4.77 12.86 1.78
CA GLN A 127 4.84 13.92 0.77
C GLN A 127 6.27 14.20 0.28
N ALA A 128 7.28 14.08 1.15
CA ALA A 128 8.68 14.30 0.82
C ALA A 128 9.34 13.11 0.12
N ALA A 129 8.76 11.90 0.23
CA ALA A 129 9.32 10.67 -0.31
C ALA A 129 9.03 10.44 -1.81
N ASP A 130 8.42 11.41 -2.51
CA ASP A 130 7.94 11.26 -3.90
C ASP A 130 6.97 10.08 -4.08
N MET A 131 6.31 9.68 -2.98
CA MET A 131 5.25 8.69 -2.97
C MET A 131 3.94 9.33 -3.40
N MET A 132 3.03 8.55 -4.00
CA MET A 132 1.65 8.99 -4.20
C MET A 132 1.01 9.28 -2.83
N ALA A 133 0.82 10.57 -2.52
CA ALA A 133 0.17 11.04 -1.31
C ALA A 133 -1.09 11.81 -1.70
N LEU A 134 -2.26 11.29 -1.33
CA LEU A 134 -3.58 11.86 -1.64
C LEU A 134 -4.26 12.34 -0.37
N ASP A 135 -5.01 13.43 -0.49
CA ASP A 135 -5.86 13.88 0.61
C ASP A 135 -7.12 13.00 0.70
N TYR A 136 -7.61 12.75 1.91
CA TYR A 136 -8.81 11.93 2.11
C TYR A 136 -10.03 12.47 1.36
N SER A 137 -10.15 13.80 1.25
CA SER A 137 -11.23 14.42 0.48
C SER A 137 -11.20 14.07 -1.03
N GLU A 138 -10.02 13.85 -1.59
CA GLU A 138 -9.86 13.40 -2.97
C GLU A 138 -10.32 11.94 -3.12
N ILE A 139 -9.99 11.10 -2.13
CA ILE A 139 -10.47 9.71 -2.08
C ILE A 139 -11.99 9.66 -2.08
N MET A 140 -12.66 10.52 -1.32
CA MET A 140 -14.13 10.56 -1.25
C MET A 140 -14.81 10.92 -2.59
N SER A 141 -14.08 11.40 -3.58
CA SER A 141 -14.60 11.64 -4.94
C SER A 141 -14.67 10.37 -5.79
N PHE A 142 -13.93 9.31 -5.43
CA PHE A 142 -14.01 8.03 -6.09
C PHE A 142 -15.29 7.29 -5.67
N PRO A 143 -15.97 6.61 -6.61
CA PRO A 143 -17.15 5.82 -6.28
C PRO A 143 -16.77 4.72 -5.29
N MET A 144 -17.62 4.51 -4.28
CA MET A 144 -17.50 3.34 -3.43
C MET A 144 -17.75 2.10 -4.28
N ASP A 145 -16.84 1.14 -4.20
CA ASP A 145 -16.97 -0.08 -4.95
C ASP A 145 -17.80 -1.09 -4.15
N PHE A 146 -18.85 -1.61 -4.76
CA PHE A 146 -19.74 -2.59 -4.13
C PHE A 146 -19.31 -4.03 -4.43
N VAL A 147 -18.09 -4.24 -4.92
CA VAL A 147 -17.61 -5.57 -5.32
C VAL A 147 -16.87 -6.21 -4.15
N CYS A 148 -17.29 -7.42 -3.79
CA CYS A 148 -16.59 -8.24 -2.80
C CYS A 148 -15.15 -8.49 -3.25
N GLY A 149 -14.16 -8.08 -2.45
CA GLY A 149 -12.74 -8.26 -2.76
C GLY A 149 -12.31 -9.74 -2.82
N TRP A 150 -13.11 -10.67 -2.30
CA TRP A 150 -12.82 -12.11 -2.34
C TRP A 150 -13.42 -12.83 -3.55
N CYS A 151 -14.75 -12.80 -3.73
CA CYS A 151 -15.42 -13.53 -4.82
C CYS A 151 -15.62 -12.69 -6.08
N GLY A 152 -15.49 -11.36 -6.01
CA GLY A 152 -15.72 -10.46 -7.13
C GLY A 152 -17.19 -10.23 -7.48
N GLU A 153 -18.13 -10.65 -6.63
CA GLU A 153 -19.56 -10.38 -6.83
C GLU A 153 -19.94 -8.98 -6.32
N GLU A 154 -20.81 -8.29 -7.05
CA GLU A 154 -21.42 -7.03 -6.62
C GLU A 154 -22.45 -7.30 -5.52
N ASP A 155 -22.31 -6.62 -4.39
CA ASP A 155 -23.21 -6.68 -3.25
C ASP A 155 -23.33 -5.28 -2.62
N GLU A 156 -24.45 -4.61 -2.89
CA GLU A 156 -24.74 -3.27 -2.34
C GLU A 156 -24.91 -3.28 -0.81
N GLU A 157 -25.13 -4.44 -0.18
CA GLU A 157 -25.32 -4.58 1.28
C GLU A 157 -24.07 -5.09 2.01
N ALA A 158 -23.07 -5.66 1.30
CA ALA A 158 -21.96 -6.37 1.94
C ALA A 158 -20.58 -5.84 1.53
N THR A 159 -20.29 -4.61 1.96
CA THR A 159 -19.01 -3.93 1.67
C THR A 159 -18.47 -3.19 2.88
N GLU A 160 -18.40 -3.88 4.03
CA GLU A 160 -17.64 -3.36 5.17
C GLU A 160 -16.42 -4.26 5.45
N PRO A 161 -15.21 -3.69 5.59
CA PRO A 161 -14.02 -4.40 6.04
C PRO A 161 -14.21 -5.02 7.42
N ARG A 162 -13.75 -6.25 7.62
CA ARG A 162 -13.92 -6.99 8.87
C ARG A 162 -12.57 -7.39 9.46
N ARG A 163 -12.53 -7.53 10.78
CA ARG A 163 -11.29 -7.85 11.50
C ARG A 163 -11.14 -9.36 11.70
N ILE A 164 -9.99 -9.91 11.34
CA ILE A 164 -9.58 -11.30 11.64
C ILE A 164 -8.27 -11.25 12.42
N GLY A 165 -8.31 -11.65 13.70
CA GLY A 165 -7.15 -11.52 14.59
C GLY A 165 -6.70 -10.06 14.74
N ASP A 166 -5.46 -9.78 14.37
CA ASP A 166 -4.86 -8.45 14.39
C ASP A 166 -4.83 -7.76 13.02
N GLU A 167 -5.43 -8.38 12.00
CA GLU A 167 -5.46 -7.87 10.63
C GLU A 167 -6.89 -7.51 10.21
N TRP A 168 -7.01 -6.54 9.30
CA TRP A 168 -8.27 -6.15 8.68
C TRP A 168 -8.33 -6.70 7.26
N THR A 169 -9.47 -7.25 6.87
CA THR A 169 -9.70 -7.72 5.50
C THR A 169 -10.09 -6.55 4.60
N GLN A 170 -9.95 -6.72 3.29
CA GLN A 170 -10.73 -5.94 2.32
C GLN A 170 -12.24 -6.14 2.54
N SER A 171 -13.08 -5.27 1.97
CA SER A 171 -14.53 -5.48 1.95
C SER A 171 -14.88 -6.80 1.27
N ILE A 172 -15.64 -7.62 1.97
CA ILE A 172 -16.03 -8.95 1.51
C ILE A 172 -17.50 -9.19 1.84
N CYS A 173 -18.20 -9.91 0.96
CA CYS A 173 -19.59 -10.22 1.17
C CYS A 173 -19.79 -11.20 2.34
N GLU A 174 -21.00 -11.22 2.92
CA GLU A 174 -21.33 -12.04 4.10
C GLU A 174 -21.03 -13.54 3.88
N GLY A 175 -21.23 -14.02 2.65
CA GLY A 175 -20.92 -15.39 2.27
C GLY A 175 -19.42 -15.71 2.31
N CYS A 176 -18.58 -14.80 1.81
CA CYS A 176 -17.12 -14.95 1.84
C CYS A 176 -16.58 -14.80 3.27
N TRP A 177 -17.14 -13.87 4.04
CA TRP A 177 -16.82 -13.71 5.46
C TRP A 177 -17.06 -15.01 6.25
N THR A 178 -18.24 -15.59 6.09
CA THR A 178 -18.62 -16.83 6.79
C THR A 178 -17.64 -17.97 6.45
N HIS A 179 -17.20 -18.06 5.19
CA HIS A 179 -16.22 -19.04 4.76
C HIS A 179 -14.85 -18.83 5.44
N MET A 180 -14.33 -17.60 5.40
CA MET A 180 -13.02 -17.26 5.99
C MET A 180 -12.97 -17.50 7.50
N VAL A 181 -14.05 -17.20 8.22
CA VAL A 181 -14.12 -17.41 9.68
C VAL A 181 -14.25 -18.88 10.04
N CYS A 182 -14.96 -19.67 9.24
CA CYS A 182 -15.08 -21.12 9.46
C CYS A 182 -13.76 -21.85 9.25
N ASP A 183 -12.90 -21.40 8.33
CA ASP A 183 -11.58 -22.00 8.08
C ASP A 183 -10.51 -21.56 9.10
N ALA A 184 -10.76 -20.50 9.87
CA ALA A 184 -9.85 -19.98 10.88
C ALA A 184 -10.05 -20.57 12.30
N GLN A 185 -11.02 -21.47 12.49
CA GLN A 185 -11.31 -22.19 13.75
C GLN A 185 -10.83 -23.64 13.70
#